data_AF-A0A7C1WBN4-F1
#
_entry.id   AF-A0A7C1WBN4-F1
#
_cell.length_a   1.000
_cell.length_b   1.000
_cell.length_c   1.000
_cell.angle_alpha   90.00
_cell.angle_beta   90.00
_cell.angle_gamma   90.00
#
_symmetry.space_group_name_H-M   'P 1'
#
loop_
_entity.id
_entity.type
_entity.pdbx_description
1 polymer ?
#
loop_
_entity_poly.entity_id
_entity_poly.type
_entity_poly.pdbx_seq_one_letter_code
_entity_poly.pdbx_strand_id
1 'polypeptide(L)'
;MTMKEKNLDLDKEQIRIRAIELYEKKWRISDICSTLNCSRNWFYKWLKRYLSSDQYWYKEHSRAPKTIKRATDKKMEQLIIQTRKELLSAPYMQYGPQAIYYTLKMKNIDLPPVWTIARILKRNNLTEKQDSKTHIAKGRKYPYNYLLAQLMDFVGPRYLYSKLRFYFHNIICADTHFAQISVLENQTSTNVCNCL
;
A
#
# COMPACT_ATOMS: atom_id res chain seq x y z
N MET A 1 20.00 -14.72 -46.59
CA MET A 1 19.90 -13.51 -45.75
C MET A 1 18.56 -13.50 -45.05
N THR A 2 18.47 -14.14 -43.89
CA THR A 2 17.29 -14.18 -43.03
C THR A 2 17.35 -13.00 -42.07
N MET A 3 16.54 -11.97 -42.30
CA MET A 3 16.36 -10.88 -41.34
C MET A 3 15.63 -11.45 -40.11
N LYS A 4 16.39 -11.72 -39.04
CA LYS A 4 15.83 -11.92 -37.70
C LYS A 4 15.22 -10.60 -37.27
N GLU A 5 13.90 -10.48 -37.39
CA GLU A 5 13.15 -9.33 -36.90
C GLU A 5 13.34 -9.20 -35.39
N LYS A 6 13.71 -7.98 -34.98
CA LYS A 6 13.77 -7.52 -33.60
C LYS A 6 12.41 -7.80 -32.94
N ASN A 7 12.40 -8.59 -31.86
CA ASN A 7 11.31 -8.60 -30.89
C ASN A 7 11.24 -7.19 -30.28
N LEU A 8 10.45 -6.33 -30.90
CA LEU A 8 10.11 -5.02 -30.38
C LEU A 8 9.06 -5.27 -29.29
N ASP A 9 9.39 -4.96 -28.04
CA ASP A 9 8.46 -5.04 -26.89
C ASP A 9 7.45 -3.88 -27.04
N LEU A 10 6.51 -4.03 -27.97
CA LEU A 10 5.46 -3.04 -28.22
C LEU A 10 4.55 -2.96 -27.00
N ASP A 11 4.15 -1.75 -26.65
CA ASP A 11 3.10 -1.55 -25.67
C ASP A 11 1.81 -2.24 -26.14
N LYS A 12 0.99 -2.70 -25.19
CA LYS A 12 -0.23 -3.48 -25.47
C LYS A 12 -1.19 -2.73 -26.38
N GLU A 13 -1.24 -1.40 -26.29
CA GLU A 13 -2.04 -0.57 -27.19
C GLU A 13 -1.49 -0.60 -28.62
N GLN A 14 -0.17 -0.54 -28.77
CA GLN A 14 0.49 -0.58 -30.07
C GLN A 14 0.32 -1.95 -30.75
N ILE A 15 0.34 -3.06 -30.00
CA ILE A 15 0.05 -4.40 -30.55
C ILE A 15 -1.37 -4.44 -31.13
N ARG A 16 -2.35 -3.80 -30.46
CA ARG A 16 -3.75 -3.74 -30.94
C ARG A 16 -3.85 -2.94 -32.23
N ILE A 17 -3.24 -1.75 -32.27
CA ILE A 17 -3.20 -0.89 -33.46
C ILE A 17 -2.55 -1.65 -34.63
N ARG A 18 -1.38 -2.26 -34.38
CA ARG A 18 -0.65 -3.00 -35.40
C ARG A 18 -1.43 -4.19 -35.96
N ALA A 19 -2.18 -4.90 -35.12
CA ALA A 19 -3.02 -6.01 -35.58
C ALA A 19 -4.09 -5.56 -36.59
N ILE A 20 -4.70 -4.38 -36.36
CA ILE A 20 -5.69 -3.82 -37.28
C ILE A 20 -5.04 -3.29 -38.56
N GLU A 21 -3.88 -2.62 -38.47
CA GLU A 21 -3.13 -2.19 -39.67
C GLU A 21 -2.79 -3.36 -40.60
N LEU A 22 -2.36 -4.51 -40.05
CA LEU A 22 -2.06 -5.70 -40.85
C LEU A 22 -3.33 -6.28 -41.49
N TYR A 23 -4.46 -6.23 -40.77
CA TYR A 23 -5.75 -6.66 -41.30
C TYR A 23 -6.23 -5.77 -42.46
N GLU A 24 -6.05 -4.45 -42.36
CA GLU A 24 -6.36 -3.52 -43.45
C GLU A 24 -5.50 -3.76 -44.69
N LYS A 25 -4.23 -4.14 -44.48
CA LYS A 25 -3.31 -4.61 -45.53
C LYS A 25 -3.65 -6.00 -46.09
N LYS A 26 -4.82 -6.56 -45.75
CA LYS A 26 -5.34 -7.85 -46.23
C LYS A 26 -4.49 -9.07 -45.85
N TRP A 27 -3.74 -9.00 -44.76
CA TRP A 27 -3.06 -10.17 -44.22
C TRP A 27 -4.07 -11.19 -43.69
N ARG A 28 -3.71 -12.48 -43.78
CA ARG A 28 -4.54 -13.54 -43.19
C ARG A 28 -4.50 -13.46 -41.67
N ILE A 29 -5.65 -13.63 -41.03
CA ILE A 29 -5.79 -13.54 -39.56
C ILE A 29 -4.87 -14.54 -38.84
N SER A 30 -4.65 -15.73 -39.41
CA SER A 30 -3.69 -16.72 -38.90
C SER A 30 -2.29 -16.14 -38.77
N ASP A 31 -1.85 -15.42 -39.80
CA ASP A 31 -0.49 -14.93 -39.94
C ASP A 31 -0.30 -13.70 -39.03
N ILE A 32 -1.32 -12.85 -38.91
CA ILE A 32 -1.37 -11.76 -37.93
C ILE A 32 -1.25 -12.31 -36.50
N CYS A 33 -2.05 -13.34 -36.16
CA CYS A 33 -2.03 -13.93 -34.82
C CYS A 33 -0.68 -14.60 -34.50
N SER A 34 -0.08 -15.28 -35.49
CA SER A 34 1.23 -15.91 -35.34
C SER A 34 2.36 -14.88 -35.20
N THR A 35 2.34 -13.81 -36.00
CA THR A 35 3.39 -12.77 -35.99
C THR A 35 3.34 -11.92 -34.72
N LEU A 36 2.14 -11.55 -34.26
CA LEU A 36 1.94 -10.76 -33.05
C LEU A 36 1.81 -11.59 -31.77
N ASN A 37 1.99 -12.91 -31.86
CA ASN A 37 1.88 -13.87 -30.77
C ASN A 37 0.58 -13.68 -29.93
N CYS A 38 -0.57 -13.59 -30.60
CA CYS A 38 -1.86 -13.37 -29.97
C CYS A 38 -2.89 -14.43 -30.39
N SER A 39 -3.96 -14.59 -29.59
CA SER A 39 -5.02 -15.55 -29.91
C SER A 39 -6.04 -14.95 -30.89
N ARG A 40 -6.67 -15.81 -31.71
CA ARG A 40 -7.78 -15.38 -32.60
C ARG A 40 -8.91 -14.69 -31.84
N ASN A 41 -9.26 -15.20 -30.64
CA ASN A 41 -10.30 -14.58 -29.79
C ASN A 41 -9.92 -13.16 -29.37
N TRP A 42 -8.64 -12.93 -29.05
CA TRP A 42 -8.12 -11.60 -28.76
C TRP A 42 -8.24 -10.69 -29.99
N PHE A 43 -7.86 -11.17 -31.17
CA PHE A 43 -7.94 -10.40 -32.42
C PHE A 43 -9.39 -9.99 -32.73
N TYR A 44 -10.33 -10.94 -32.73
CA TYR A 44 -11.74 -10.65 -33.01
C TYR A 44 -12.38 -9.70 -31.99
N LYS A 45 -11.96 -9.75 -30.72
CA LYS A 45 -12.39 -8.76 -29.71
C LYS A 45 -12.01 -7.34 -30.15
N TRP A 46 -10.78 -7.11 -30.59
CA TRP A 46 -10.32 -5.79 -30.99
C TRP A 46 -10.83 -5.36 -32.35
N LEU A 47 -10.97 -6.29 -33.31
CA LEU A 47 -11.62 -6.00 -34.59
C LEU A 47 -13.06 -5.53 -34.39
N LYS A 48 -13.83 -6.20 -33.51
CA LYS A 48 -15.20 -5.78 -33.18
C LYS A 48 -15.25 -4.37 -32.59
N ARG A 49 -14.26 -3.98 -31.79
CA ARG A 49 -14.14 -2.63 -31.22
C ARG A 49 -13.73 -1.58 -32.25
N TYR A 50 -12.80 -1.94 -33.13
CA TYR A 50 -12.40 -1.06 -34.23
C TYR A 50 -13.59 -0.69 -35.12
N LEU A 51 -14.44 -1.67 -35.42
CA LEU A 51 -15.64 -1.49 -36.22
C LEU A 51 -16.77 -0.73 -35.52
N SER A 52 -16.71 -0.49 -34.21
CA SER A 52 -17.77 0.20 -33.46
C SER A 52 -17.66 1.74 -33.47
N SER A 53 -16.84 2.32 -34.36
CA SER A 53 -16.61 3.77 -34.50
C SER A 53 -16.09 4.48 -33.24
N ASP A 54 -15.49 3.75 -32.30
CA ASP A 54 -14.88 4.31 -31.10
C ASP A 54 -13.45 4.78 -31.43
N GLN A 55 -13.17 6.08 -31.30
CA GLN A 55 -11.83 6.64 -31.55
C GLN A 55 -10.76 6.05 -30.61
N TYR A 56 -11.16 5.53 -29.44
CA TYR A 56 -10.27 4.94 -28.45
C TYR A 56 -10.43 3.41 -28.36
N TRP A 57 -10.89 2.77 -29.44
CA TRP A 57 -11.13 1.33 -29.51
C TRP A 57 -9.96 0.47 -29.03
N TYR A 58 -8.72 0.96 -29.16
CA TYR A 58 -7.48 0.29 -28.78
C TYR A 58 -7.17 0.36 -27.28
N LYS A 59 -7.87 1.20 -26.50
CA LYS A 59 -7.69 1.29 -25.05
C LYS A 59 -8.46 0.19 -24.33
N GLU A 60 -7.88 -0.34 -23.26
CA GLU A 60 -8.57 -1.33 -22.44
C GLU A 60 -9.69 -0.63 -21.65
N HIS A 61 -10.88 -1.22 -21.65
CA HIS A 61 -11.97 -0.73 -20.81
C HIS A 61 -11.79 -1.24 -19.39
N SER A 62 -12.24 -0.45 -18.41
CA SER A 62 -12.29 -0.92 -17.03
C SER A 62 -13.11 -2.22 -16.94
N ARG A 63 -12.52 -3.23 -16.31
CA ARG A 63 -13.18 -4.51 -15.99
C ARG A 63 -13.94 -4.44 -14.66
N ALA A 64 -13.96 -3.28 -14.02
CA ALA A 64 -14.66 -3.10 -12.76
C ALA A 64 -16.18 -3.24 -12.97
N PRO A 65 -16.90 -3.86 -12.02
CA PRO A 65 -18.35 -3.93 -12.09
C PRO A 65 -18.94 -2.53 -12.10
N LYS A 66 -19.87 -2.27 -13.02
CA LYS A 66 -20.57 -0.98 -13.15
C LYS A 66 -21.47 -0.67 -11.95
N THR A 67 -21.89 -1.70 -11.20
CA THR A 67 -22.79 -1.57 -10.06
C THR A 67 -22.31 -2.45 -8.91
N ILE A 68 -22.16 -1.85 -7.72
CA ILE A 68 -21.75 -2.55 -6.49
C ILE A 68 -22.95 -2.58 -5.55
N LYS A 69 -23.55 -3.76 -5.36
CA LYS A 69 -24.78 -3.92 -4.54
C LYS A 69 -24.61 -3.59 -3.04
N ARG A 70 -23.38 -3.63 -2.52
CA ARG A 70 -23.05 -3.35 -1.11
C ARG A 70 -22.18 -2.11 -0.97
N ALA A 71 -22.48 -1.07 -1.75
CA ALA A 71 -21.78 0.19 -1.62
C ALA A 71 -22.13 0.83 -0.26
N THR A 72 -21.10 1.29 0.45
CA THR A 72 -21.30 2.11 1.65
C THR A 72 -22.06 3.39 1.26
N ASP A 73 -23.01 3.81 2.10
CA ASP A 73 -23.77 5.03 1.86
C ASP A 73 -22.84 6.24 1.73
N LYS A 74 -23.19 7.17 0.82
CA LYS A 74 -22.40 8.37 0.55
C LYS A 74 -22.27 9.26 1.79
N LYS A 75 -23.30 9.31 2.65
CA LYS A 75 -23.25 10.08 3.91
C LYS A 75 -22.18 9.52 4.86
N MET A 76 -22.13 8.19 5.00
CA MET A 76 -21.14 7.51 5.83
C MET A 76 -19.72 7.73 5.29
N GLU A 77 -19.54 7.71 3.97
CA GLU A 77 -18.25 8.03 3.35
C GLU A 77 -17.81 9.48 3.65
N GLN A 78 -18.71 10.45 3.50
CA GLN A 78 -18.41 11.84 3.82
C GLN A 78 -18.04 12.03 5.29
N LEU A 79 -18.75 11.34 6.19
CA LEU A 79 -18.46 11.35 7.62
C LEU A 79 -17.07 10.81 7.95
N ILE A 80 -16.66 9.71 7.31
CA ILE A 80 -15.31 9.13 7.44
C ILE A 80 -14.25 10.13 6.95
N ILE A 81 -14.49 10.79 5.82
CA ILE A 81 -13.57 11.80 5.26
C ILE A 81 -13.46 13.01 6.20
N GLN A 82 -14.58 13.47 6.75
CA GLN A 82 -14.60 14.60 7.68
C GLN A 82 -13.85 14.26 8.97
N THR A 83 -14.09 13.07 9.53
CA THR A 83 -13.39 12.58 10.72
C THR A 83 -11.87 12.47 10.47
N ARG A 84 -11.46 12.01 9.28
CA ARG A 84 -10.05 11.98 8.88
C ARG A 84 -9.43 13.38 8.92
N LYS A 85 -10.13 14.40 8.42
CA LYS A 85 -9.67 15.80 8.43
C LYS A 85 -9.57 16.37 9.84
N GLU A 86 -10.58 16.12 10.67
CA GLU A 86 -10.57 16.50 12.09
C GLU A 86 -9.35 15.91 12.81
N LEU A 87 -9.11 14.60 12.66
CA LEU A 87 -7.95 13.93 13.27
C LEU A 87 -6.61 14.41 12.75
N LEU A 88 -6.52 14.85 11.49
CA LEU A 88 -5.30 15.46 10.94
C LEU A 88 -5.05 16.87 11.48
N SER A 89 -6.11 17.63 11.74
CA SER A 89 -6.00 19.00 12.25
C SER A 89 -5.55 19.04 13.73
N ALA A 90 -5.80 17.96 14.47
CA ALA A 90 -5.46 17.87 15.88
C ALA A 90 -4.00 17.39 16.08
N PRO A 91 -3.15 18.16 16.78
CA PRO A 91 -1.77 17.74 17.05
C PRO A 91 -1.74 16.46 17.89
N TYR A 92 -0.76 15.59 17.60
CA TYR A 92 -0.50 14.31 18.28
C TYR A 92 -1.60 13.24 18.15
N MET A 93 -2.63 13.46 17.33
CA MET A 93 -3.69 12.48 17.12
C MET A 93 -3.33 11.44 16.05
N GLN A 94 -3.68 10.19 16.32
CA GLN A 94 -3.66 9.16 15.30
C GLN A 94 -4.81 9.38 14.32
N TYR A 95 -4.57 9.06 13.05
CA TYR A 95 -5.48 9.44 11.97
C TYR A 95 -5.76 8.31 10.96
N GLY A 96 -5.29 7.11 11.28
CA GLY A 96 -5.48 5.92 10.46
C GLY A 96 -6.91 5.35 10.55
N PRO A 97 -7.20 4.28 9.79
CA PRO A 97 -8.52 3.64 9.79
C PRO A 97 -9.02 3.25 11.18
N GLN A 98 -8.13 2.76 12.04
CA GLN A 98 -8.45 2.35 13.41
C GLN A 98 -8.84 3.55 14.29
N ALA A 99 -8.11 4.67 14.17
CA ALA A 99 -8.40 5.88 14.91
C ALA A 99 -9.78 6.43 14.53
N ILE A 100 -10.08 6.51 13.23
CA ILE A 100 -11.38 6.93 12.72
C ILE A 100 -12.51 6.04 13.24
N TYR A 101 -12.30 4.72 13.22
CA TYR A 101 -13.28 3.77 13.75
C TYR A 101 -13.61 4.05 15.22
N TYR A 102 -12.60 4.22 16.07
CA TYR A 102 -12.83 4.52 17.49
C TYR A 102 -13.45 5.90 17.71
N THR A 103 -13.02 6.93 16.98
CA THR A 103 -13.60 8.28 17.08
C THR A 103 -15.10 8.27 16.76
N LEU A 104 -15.52 7.55 15.73
CA LEU A 104 -16.93 7.44 15.39
C LEU A 104 -17.69 6.51 16.33
N LYS A 105 -17.03 5.47 16.86
CA LYS A 105 -17.64 4.57 17.85
C LYS A 105 -17.98 5.32 19.14
N MET A 106 -17.12 6.25 19.54
CA MET A 106 -17.40 7.15 20.68
C MET A 106 -18.60 8.07 20.45
N LYS A 107 -18.94 8.36 19.18
CA LYS A 107 -20.13 9.14 18.79
C LYS A 107 -21.41 8.29 18.64
N ASN A 108 -21.37 6.99 19.01
CA ASN A 108 -22.50 6.03 18.90
C ASN A 108 -23.09 5.87 17.48
N ILE A 109 -22.24 5.96 16.46
CA ILE A 109 -22.65 5.81 15.05
C ILE A 109 -22.44 4.35 14.62
N ASP A 110 -23.38 3.77 13.86
CA ASP A 110 -23.20 2.44 13.27
C ASP A 110 -22.11 2.48 12.18
N LEU A 111 -21.13 1.60 12.30
CA LEU A 111 -19.84 1.75 11.64
C LEU A 111 -19.55 0.58 10.71
N PRO A 112 -19.07 0.85 9.49
CA PRO A 112 -18.50 -0.20 8.69
C PRO A 112 -17.20 -0.72 9.34
N PRO A 113 -16.80 -1.97 9.07
CA PRO A 113 -15.56 -2.52 9.60
C PRO A 113 -14.34 -1.73 9.12
N VAL A 114 -13.26 -1.77 9.89
CA VAL A 114 -12.04 -0.97 9.67
C VAL A 114 -11.47 -1.10 8.24
N TRP A 115 -11.53 -2.29 7.64
CA TRP A 115 -11.07 -2.49 6.26
C TRP A 115 -11.91 -1.72 5.23
N THR A 116 -13.19 -1.50 5.50
CA THR A 116 -14.06 -0.67 4.65
C THR A 116 -13.65 0.78 4.74
N ILE A 117 -13.37 1.27 5.96
CA ILE A 117 -12.83 2.61 6.20
C ILE A 117 -11.52 2.80 5.41
N ALA A 118 -10.60 1.83 5.48
CA ALA A 118 -9.35 1.86 4.72
C ALA A 118 -9.58 1.92 3.20
N ARG A 119 -10.54 1.15 2.66
CA ARG A 119 -10.90 1.20 1.23
C ARG A 119 -11.53 2.53 0.83
N ILE A 120 -12.35 3.13 1.70
CA ILE A 120 -12.95 4.46 1.51
C ILE A 120 -11.84 5.51 1.45
N LEU A 121 -10.87 5.49 2.36
CA LEU A 121 -9.74 6.40 2.31
C LEU A 121 -8.92 6.22 1.03
N LYS A 122 -8.67 4.97 0.62
CA LYS A 122 -7.91 4.66 -0.60
C LYS A 122 -8.61 5.16 -1.86
N ARG A 123 -9.91 4.93 -2.03
CA ARG A 123 -10.66 5.36 -3.22
C ARG A 123 -10.80 6.88 -3.33
N ASN A 124 -10.73 7.60 -2.21
CA ASN A 124 -10.74 9.06 -2.16
C ASN A 124 -9.33 9.68 -2.20
N ASN A 125 -8.29 8.90 -2.46
CA ASN A 125 -6.90 9.36 -2.48
C ASN A 125 -6.43 10.02 -1.15
N LEU A 126 -7.03 9.66 -0.02
CA LEU A 126 -6.67 10.15 1.33
C LEU A 126 -5.64 9.25 2.04
N THR A 127 -5.05 8.34 1.27
CA THR A 127 -3.88 7.56 1.68
C THR A 127 -2.71 8.18 0.96
N GLU A 128 -1.98 9.07 1.63
CA GLU A 128 -0.66 9.44 1.14
C GLU A 128 0.13 8.13 1.01
N LYS A 129 0.69 7.87 -0.18
CA LYS A 129 1.81 6.95 -0.23
C LYS A 129 2.84 7.59 0.68
N GLN A 130 3.28 6.90 1.74
CA GLN A 130 4.58 7.23 2.28
C GLN A 130 5.50 7.22 1.07
N ASP A 131 6.02 8.38 0.68
CA ASP A 131 7.19 8.42 -0.17
C ASP A 131 8.13 7.42 0.47
N SER A 132 8.46 6.38 -0.27
CA SER A 132 9.49 5.44 0.11
C SER A 132 10.80 6.20 0.09
N LYS A 133 10.99 7.13 1.02
CA LYS A 133 12.29 7.49 1.52
C LYS A 133 12.74 6.23 2.24
N THR A 134 13.23 5.30 1.43
CA THR A 134 13.93 4.09 1.83
C THR A 134 14.81 4.51 2.98
N HIS A 135 14.65 3.88 4.14
CA HIS A 135 15.46 4.20 5.31
C HIS A 135 16.94 4.28 4.87
N ILE A 136 17.48 5.50 4.85
CA ILE A 136 18.88 5.72 4.52
C ILE A 136 19.63 5.40 5.81
N ALA A 137 20.25 4.23 5.86
CA ALA A 137 21.09 3.87 6.99
C ALA A 137 22.15 4.95 7.18
N LYS A 138 22.41 5.34 8.44
CA LYS A 138 23.37 6.40 8.80
C LYS A 138 24.84 6.06 8.43
N GLY A 139 25.10 4.94 7.75
CA GLY A 139 26.41 4.52 7.27
C GLY A 139 27.43 4.14 8.36
N ARG A 140 27.07 4.20 9.64
CA ARG A 140 27.99 3.88 10.75
C ARG A 140 28.14 2.36 10.86
N LYS A 141 29.36 1.85 10.66
CA LYS A 141 29.71 0.47 10.99
C LYS A 141 29.83 0.34 12.51
N TYR A 142 29.21 -0.69 13.06
CA TYR A 142 29.42 -1.03 14.47
C TYR A 142 30.87 -1.49 14.69
N PRO A 143 31.49 -1.13 15.83
CA PRO A 143 32.92 -1.35 16.05
C PRO A 143 33.32 -2.81 16.34
N TYR A 144 32.38 -3.74 16.55
CA TYR A 144 32.68 -5.13 16.92
C TYR A 144 31.71 -6.13 16.28
N ASN A 145 32.18 -7.37 16.12
CA ASN A 145 31.34 -8.52 15.79
C ASN A 145 30.59 -8.96 17.05
N TYR A 146 29.27 -9.18 16.95
CA TYR A 146 28.44 -9.58 18.08
C TYR A 146 28.71 -11.05 18.43
N LEU A 147 29.41 -11.27 19.54
CA LEU A 147 29.45 -12.56 20.23
C LEU A 147 29.14 -12.27 21.70
N LEU A 148 28.10 -12.90 22.25
CA LEU A 148 27.59 -12.69 23.61
C LEU A 148 27.15 -11.25 23.90
N ALA A 149 26.62 -10.56 22.88
CA ALA A 149 26.18 -9.18 23.03
C ALA A 149 24.77 -9.10 23.64
N GLN A 150 24.62 -8.24 24.65
CA GLN A 150 23.33 -7.81 25.17
C GLN A 150 22.97 -6.46 24.51
N LEU A 151 21.81 -6.40 23.88
CA LEU A 151 21.27 -5.18 23.31
C LEU A 151 20.27 -4.58 24.28
N MET A 152 20.37 -3.27 24.51
CA MET A 152 19.57 -2.53 25.48
C MET A 152 18.81 -1.42 24.75
N ASP A 153 17.52 -1.28 25.06
CA ASP A 153 16.68 -0.21 24.53
C ASP A 153 15.69 0.33 25.59
N PHE A 154 15.24 1.56 25.38
CA PHE A 154 14.21 2.19 26.19
C PHE A 154 12.97 2.50 25.37
N VAL A 155 11.82 2.05 25.85
CA VAL A 155 10.51 2.46 25.31
C VAL A 155 9.83 3.39 26.29
N GLY A 156 9.74 4.67 25.94
CA GLY A 156 9.06 5.68 26.73
C GLY A 156 9.45 7.11 26.36
N PRO A 157 8.98 8.13 27.11
CA PRO A 157 8.14 7.97 28.30
C PRO A 157 6.72 7.52 27.98
N ARG A 158 6.16 6.68 28.85
CA ARG A 158 4.72 6.37 28.90
C ARG A 158 4.13 6.97 30.16
N TYR A 159 2.83 7.25 30.11
CA TYR A 159 2.12 7.91 31.19
C TYR A 159 0.91 7.09 31.62
N LEU A 160 0.75 6.89 32.92
CA LEU A 160 -0.48 6.38 33.51
C LEU A 160 -1.55 7.48 33.57
N TYR A 161 -2.80 7.09 33.79
CA TYR A 161 -3.90 8.04 34.02
C TYR A 161 -3.63 9.00 35.19
N SER A 162 -2.93 8.52 36.22
CA SER A 162 -2.45 9.31 37.37
C SER A 162 -1.35 10.33 37.01
N LYS A 163 -0.98 10.44 35.72
CA LYS A 163 0.12 11.28 35.19
C LYS A 163 1.52 10.85 35.64
N LEU A 164 1.66 9.69 36.26
CA LEU A 164 2.96 9.09 36.56
C LEU A 164 3.65 8.67 35.27
N ARG A 165 4.94 9.03 35.16
CA ARG A 165 5.80 8.73 34.02
C ARG A 165 6.65 7.51 34.30
N PHE A 166 6.76 6.62 33.31
CA PHE A 166 7.63 5.46 33.38
C PHE A 166 8.20 5.09 32.01
N TYR A 167 9.20 4.21 32.04
CA TYR A 167 9.93 3.71 30.89
C TYR A 167 10.01 2.19 30.98
N PHE A 168 9.91 1.52 29.83
CA PHE A 168 10.30 0.12 29.73
C PHE A 168 11.76 0.05 29.36
N HIS A 169 12.55 -0.56 30.23
CA HIS A 169 13.94 -0.91 29.99
C HIS A 169 13.98 -2.34 29.46
N ASN A 170 14.36 -2.49 28.20
CA ASN A 170 14.38 -3.77 27.51
C ASN A 170 15.83 -4.20 27.29
N ILE A 171 16.13 -5.44 27.65
CA ILE A 171 17.43 -6.07 27.36
C ILE A 171 17.14 -7.35 26.59
N ILE A 172 17.89 -7.58 25.51
CA ILE A 172 17.83 -8.82 24.75
C ILE A 172 19.24 -9.34 24.44
N CYS A 173 19.45 -10.62 24.69
CA CYS A 173 20.66 -11.30 24.26
C CYS A 173 20.59 -11.55 22.75
N ALA A 174 21.54 -11.03 21.98
CA ALA A 174 21.56 -11.17 20.53
C ALA A 174 21.67 -12.63 20.06
N ASP A 175 22.30 -13.49 20.87
CA ASP A 175 22.52 -14.89 20.53
C ASP A 175 21.36 -15.79 20.97
N THR A 176 21.01 -15.73 22.26
CA THR A 176 19.99 -16.61 22.86
C THR A 176 18.57 -16.09 22.67
N HIS A 177 18.42 -14.82 22.28
CA HIS A 177 17.13 -14.12 22.22
C HIS A 177 16.39 -14.06 23.57
N PHE A 178 17.07 -14.38 24.67
CA PHE A 178 16.53 -14.16 26.01
C PHE A 178 16.29 -12.67 26.21
N ALA A 179 15.08 -12.32 26.66
CA ALA A 179 14.67 -10.94 26.85
C ALA A 179 14.20 -10.69 28.28
N GLN A 180 14.61 -9.55 28.82
CA GLN A 180 14.18 -9.06 30.12
C GLN A 180 13.59 -7.66 29.94
N ILE A 181 12.49 -7.42 30.65
CA ILE A 181 11.80 -6.13 30.64
C ILE A 181 11.65 -5.66 32.09
N SER A 182 12.17 -4.47 32.37
CA SER A 182 12.07 -3.82 33.68
C SER A 182 11.36 -2.48 33.52
N VAL A 183 10.51 -2.12 34.48
CA VAL A 183 9.79 -0.83 34.46
C VAL A 183 10.52 0.16 35.37
N LEU A 184 10.99 1.27 34.80
CA LEU A 184 11.75 2.29 35.51
C LEU A 184 11.02 3.63 35.51
N GLU A 185 11.14 4.39 36.59
CA GLU A 185 10.58 5.75 36.69
C GLU A 185 11.37 6.77 35.84
N ASN A 186 12.66 6.53 35.64
CA ASN A 186 13.57 7.38 34.87
C ASN A 186 14.70 6.55 34.21
N GLN A 187 15.43 7.19 33.28
CA GLN A 187 16.54 6.58 32.53
C GLN A 187 17.91 6.84 33.19
N THR A 188 17.96 7.09 34.50
CA THR A 188 19.24 7.34 35.18
C THR A 188 20.08 6.07 35.23
N SER A 189 21.40 6.23 35.20
CA SER A 189 22.34 5.10 35.26
C SER A 189 22.12 4.24 36.51
N THR A 190 21.85 4.85 37.66
CA THR A 190 21.59 4.12 38.92
C THR A 190 20.40 3.17 38.80
N ASN A 191 19.29 3.63 38.23
CA ASN A 191 18.10 2.80 38.05
C ASN A 191 18.32 1.69 37.03
N VAL A 192 19.10 1.94 35.98
CA VAL A 192 19.49 0.91 35.02
C VAL A 192 20.34 -0.15 35.68
N CYS A 193 21.40 0.24 36.38
CA CYS A 193 22.32 -0.70 37.03
C CYS A 193 21.63 -1.57 38.09
N ASN A 194 20.65 -1.01 38.82
CA ASN A 194 19.88 -1.78 39.81
C ASN A 194 18.95 -2.84 39.20
N CYS A 195 18.73 -2.82 37.88
CA CYS A 195 17.82 -3.72 37.18
C CYS A 195 18.53 -4.71 36.24
N LEU A 196 19.87 -4.63 36.18
CA LEU A 196 20.75 -5.62 35.54
C LEU A 196 21.06 -6.75 36.54
#